data_AF-A0A2V6D2V0-F1
#
_entry.id   AF-A0A2V6D2V0-F1
#
_cell.length_a   1.000
_cell.length_b   1.000
_cell.length_c   1.000
_cell.angle_alpha   90.00
_cell.angle_beta   90.00
_cell.angle_gamma   90.00
#
_symmetry.space_group_name_H-M   'P 1'
#
loop_
_entity.id
_entity.type
_entity.pdbx_description
1 polymer ?
#
loop_
_entity_poly.entity_id
_entity_poly.type
_entity_poly.pdbx_seq_one_letter_code
_entity_poly.pdbx_strand_id
1 'polypeptide(L)'
;GKNPAAGISQSNISFLDFTDWSQQTDLFASTAAYWTGEAHLGADGAEPERVPRAGVTTGFFSVLGVQPVLGRTFVPEDDKGWPQTVAIISHGLWKRRFGSDPAIVGKQVQMSSMPLTIIGVTPPGFEYPEQTQIWVPSAVNLSDEPRDNRVWSAIARLNPGVDLKQAQIRLSAVNARLDKQFHETNKGWDVVLSTLQERLVREVKPSLLALLGAVGFVLLIACANVANLLLARSAARQKEIAIRAAMGASRARVLRQMLTESILLSAIGGVAGLLLSIWLTDVLMSMLPEGAPRLEQVGIDYRVLTFALGVSALTGILFGIVPALQASKLNVTSALKEGGRSGEGHRRTGARSLLLIGEVALSLMLLVGAGLLIKSFLRLQEVRPGFNAHNVLAAHLSLQGPKYKKSQEYVEFFRQLIERLEAEPGVQAVGGSVNLPLNPTGYAIGRGFIPEGRPLTADESKDAMFSTITGDYFRALQIPLLSGRFFEPRDNADGPKVVIINETTAKRHFGSPAGAIGKRLSIWAAFRGQRREEKFMREIVGVVGDTKTGDAKCRRSIKISRSTTSTLTTMWS
;
A
#
# COMPACT_ATOMS: atom_id res chain seq x y z
N GLY A 1 6.89 11.50 9.79
CA GLY A 1 8.21 11.72 10.39
C GLY A 1 9.21 10.68 9.90
N LYS A 2 10.48 10.85 10.27
CA LYS A 2 11.59 9.90 10.14
C LYS A 2 12.46 9.98 11.40
N ASN A 3 13.14 8.91 11.74
CA ASN A 3 14.19 8.89 12.74
C ASN A 3 15.30 7.94 12.26
N PRO A 4 16.26 8.44 11.45
CA PRO A 4 17.31 7.61 10.86
C PRO A 4 18.20 6.93 11.90
N ALA A 5 18.46 7.60 13.04
CA ALA A 5 19.22 7.01 14.13
C ALA A 5 18.53 5.78 14.72
N ALA A 6 17.19 5.75 14.69
CA ALA A 6 16.39 4.60 15.10
C ALA A 6 16.06 3.62 13.95
N GLY A 7 16.66 3.76 12.76
CA GLY A 7 16.34 2.94 11.58
C GLY A 7 14.93 3.19 11.00
N ILE A 8 14.26 4.27 11.42
CA ILE A 8 12.90 4.62 10.99
C ILE A 8 13.00 5.57 9.80
N SER A 9 12.79 5.05 8.59
CA SER A 9 12.76 5.88 7.38
C SER A 9 11.44 6.63 7.19
N GLN A 10 10.34 6.08 7.72
CA GLN A 10 9.01 6.66 7.68
C GLN A 10 8.21 6.30 8.93
N SER A 11 7.43 7.26 9.41
CA SER A 11 6.50 7.09 10.53
C SER A 11 5.39 8.14 10.44
N ASN A 12 4.33 7.91 11.19
CA ASN A 12 3.38 8.95 11.57
C ASN A 12 4.07 10.05 12.43
N ILE A 13 3.33 11.09 12.75
CA ILE A 13 3.79 12.29 13.45
C ILE A 13 3.06 12.46 14.78
N SER A 14 3.59 13.31 15.64
CA SER A 14 2.94 13.75 16.88
C SER A 14 1.97 14.90 16.58
N PHE A 15 0.83 14.91 17.24
CA PHE A 15 -0.13 16.01 17.11
C PHE A 15 0.41 17.33 17.70
N LEU A 16 1.19 17.26 18.77
CA LEU A 16 1.82 18.45 19.36
C LEU A 16 2.91 19.01 18.44
N ASP A 17 3.73 18.14 17.83
CA ASP A 17 4.71 18.61 16.83
C ASP A 17 3.99 19.25 15.62
N PHE A 18 2.88 18.67 15.16
CA PHE A 18 2.03 19.27 14.12
C PHE A 18 1.52 20.65 14.52
N THR A 19 1.06 20.80 15.76
CA THR A 19 0.55 22.07 16.29
C THR A 19 1.66 23.12 16.30
N ASP A 20 2.86 22.75 16.75
CA ASP A 20 4.04 23.61 16.71
C ASP A 20 4.40 24.03 15.28
N TRP A 21 4.39 23.10 14.32
CA TRP A 21 4.65 23.43 12.92
C TRP A 21 3.62 24.41 12.35
N SER A 22 2.34 24.21 12.69
CA SER A 22 1.25 25.05 12.22
C SER A 22 1.28 26.46 12.84
N GLN A 23 1.78 26.61 14.07
CA GLN A 23 1.80 27.89 14.80
C GLN A 23 3.13 28.65 14.64
N GLN A 24 4.25 27.94 14.51
CA GLN A 24 5.59 28.54 14.52
C GLN A 24 6.17 28.75 13.10
N THR A 25 5.38 28.52 12.06
CA THR A 25 5.83 28.71 10.67
C THR A 25 4.82 29.45 9.82
N ASP A 26 5.32 30.24 8.88
CA ASP A 26 4.59 30.93 7.82
C ASP A 26 4.56 30.12 6.51
N LEU A 27 4.89 28.83 6.59
CA LEU A 27 5.06 27.96 5.41
C LEU A 27 3.73 27.56 4.77
N PHE A 28 2.67 27.47 5.57
CA PHE A 28 1.44 26.81 5.19
C PHE A 28 0.28 27.80 5.14
N ALA A 29 -0.48 27.77 4.04
CA ALA A 29 -1.74 28.48 3.90
C ALA A 29 -2.84 27.82 4.76
N SER A 30 -2.78 26.49 4.89
CA SER A 30 -3.69 25.71 5.72
C SER A 30 -3.06 24.37 6.07
N THR A 31 -3.40 23.84 7.24
CA THR A 31 -2.88 22.59 7.79
C THR A 31 -4.03 21.76 8.35
N ALA A 32 -3.91 20.44 8.28
CA ALA A 32 -4.81 19.52 8.94
C ALA A 32 -4.08 18.26 9.35
N ALA A 33 -4.52 17.66 10.45
CA ALA A 33 -4.05 16.37 10.94
C ALA A 33 -5.21 15.38 10.97
N TYR A 34 -4.88 14.11 10.79
CA TYR A 34 -5.83 13.02 10.84
C TYR A 34 -5.19 11.73 11.35
N TRP A 35 -6.03 10.80 11.74
CA TRP A 35 -5.67 9.40 11.98
C TRP A 35 -6.78 8.51 11.44
N THR A 36 -6.43 7.29 11.04
CA THR A 36 -7.37 6.31 10.49
C THR A 36 -7.69 5.24 11.51
N GLY A 37 -8.92 4.74 11.42
CA GLY A 37 -9.41 3.68 12.27
C GLY A 37 -10.70 3.11 11.70
N GLU A 38 -11.47 2.44 12.54
CA GLU A 38 -12.70 1.79 12.11
C GLU A 38 -13.88 2.18 12.98
N ALA A 39 -15.03 2.27 12.33
CA ALA A 39 -16.34 2.51 12.91
C ALA A 39 -17.19 1.25 12.79
N HIS A 40 -18.04 1.01 13.78
CA HIS A 40 -19.10 0.00 13.67
C HIS A 40 -20.44 0.73 13.68
N LEU A 41 -21.15 0.66 12.57
CA LEU A 41 -22.52 1.15 12.45
C LEU A 41 -23.45 0.01 12.84
N GLY A 42 -24.28 0.20 13.87
CA GLY A 42 -25.19 -0.84 14.33
C GLY A 42 -25.86 -0.48 15.64
N ALA A 43 -27.17 -0.25 15.56
CA ALA A 43 -28.14 -0.18 16.67
C ALA A 43 -29.59 0.05 16.15
N ASP A 44 -29.74 0.46 14.89
CA ASP A 44 -31.03 0.94 14.33
C ASP A 44 -31.87 -0.18 13.66
N GLY A 45 -31.70 -1.44 14.07
CA GLY A 45 -32.41 -2.60 13.48
C GLY A 45 -31.84 -3.13 12.15
N ALA A 46 -30.88 -2.43 11.54
CA ALA A 46 -30.12 -2.89 10.38
C ALA A 46 -28.90 -3.73 10.78
N GLU A 47 -28.39 -4.56 9.86
CA GLU A 47 -27.20 -5.38 10.11
C GLU A 47 -25.99 -4.52 10.52
N PRO A 48 -25.25 -4.94 11.58
CA PRO A 48 -24.01 -4.29 11.98
C PRO A 48 -23.00 -4.30 10.84
N GLU A 49 -22.42 -3.13 10.57
CA GLU A 49 -21.45 -2.97 9.49
C GLU A 49 -20.21 -2.24 9.99
N ARG A 50 -19.05 -2.78 9.62
CA ARG A 50 -17.75 -2.17 9.87
C ARG A 50 -17.36 -1.29 8.70
N VAL A 51 -17.07 -0.03 8.97
CA VAL A 51 -16.69 0.96 7.94
C VAL A 51 -15.40 1.69 8.32
N PRO A 52 -14.49 1.97 7.37
CA PRO A 52 -13.30 2.77 7.62
C PRO A 52 -13.67 4.19 8.06
N ARG A 53 -13.00 4.71 9.09
CA ARG A 53 -13.20 6.06 9.62
C ARG A 53 -11.89 6.83 9.73
N ALA A 54 -12.00 8.15 9.68
CA ALA A 54 -10.91 9.05 10.04
C ALA A 54 -11.35 10.04 11.12
N GLY A 55 -10.53 10.19 12.16
CA GLY A 55 -10.58 11.35 13.03
C GLY A 55 -9.76 12.47 12.39
N VAL A 56 -10.36 13.65 12.20
CA VAL A 56 -9.72 14.77 11.49
C VAL A 56 -9.83 16.07 12.28
N THR A 57 -8.84 16.95 12.13
CA THR A 57 -8.98 18.36 12.52
C THR A 57 -10.05 19.04 11.68
N THR A 58 -10.75 20.02 12.24
CA THR A 58 -11.87 20.73 11.58
C THR A 58 -11.51 21.31 10.20
N GLY A 59 -10.27 21.76 9.99
CA GLY A 59 -9.77 22.29 8.72
C GLY A 59 -9.52 21.26 7.60
N PHE A 60 -9.72 19.97 7.84
CA PHE A 60 -9.33 18.88 6.92
C PHE A 60 -9.93 19.02 5.50
N PHE A 61 -11.23 19.24 5.39
CA PHE A 61 -11.89 19.39 4.09
C PHE A 61 -11.47 20.66 3.36
N SER A 62 -11.24 21.76 4.11
CA SER A 62 -10.76 23.03 3.56
C SER A 62 -9.35 22.89 2.96
N VAL A 63 -8.45 22.22 3.68
CA VAL A 63 -7.10 21.90 3.17
C VAL A 63 -7.16 21.08 1.89
N LEU A 64 -8.13 20.19 1.73
CA LEU A 64 -8.30 19.39 0.51
C LEU A 64 -9.10 20.12 -0.58
N GLY A 65 -9.76 21.24 -0.25
CA GLY A 65 -10.64 21.96 -1.17
C GLY A 65 -11.91 21.17 -1.50
N VAL A 66 -12.38 20.34 -0.58
CA VAL A 66 -13.52 19.44 -0.79
C VAL A 66 -14.77 20.08 -0.19
N GLN A 67 -15.80 20.22 -1.02
CA GLN A 67 -17.12 20.71 -0.61
C GLN A 67 -18.09 19.53 -0.59
N PRO A 68 -18.93 19.40 0.44
CA PRO A 68 -19.92 18.34 0.51
C PRO A 68 -21.04 18.56 -0.53
N VAL A 69 -21.62 17.49 -1.05
CA VAL A 69 -22.79 17.54 -1.96
C VAL A 69 -24.08 17.84 -1.20
N LEU A 70 -24.13 17.48 0.09
CA LEU A 70 -25.22 17.79 1.00
C LEU A 70 -24.64 18.23 2.34
N GLY A 71 -25.24 19.24 2.97
CA GLY A 71 -24.83 19.73 4.29
C GLY A 71 -23.61 20.64 4.26
N ARG A 72 -22.73 20.52 5.27
CA ARG A 72 -21.58 21.41 5.49
C ARG A 72 -20.34 20.66 5.97
N THR A 73 -19.19 21.33 5.91
CA THR A 73 -17.94 20.86 6.54
C THR A 73 -17.92 21.16 8.04
N PHE A 74 -16.92 20.65 8.75
CA PHE A 74 -16.69 20.96 10.16
C PHE A 74 -16.33 22.43 10.39
N VAL A 75 -16.80 22.96 11.51
CA VAL A 75 -16.41 24.26 12.07
C VAL A 75 -15.78 24.05 13.46
N PRO A 76 -15.02 25.01 14.03
CA PRO A 76 -14.39 24.87 15.34
C PRO A 76 -15.37 24.44 16.46
N GLU A 77 -16.62 24.87 16.40
CA GLU A 77 -17.67 24.56 17.38
C GLU A 77 -18.11 23.08 17.34
N ASP A 78 -17.78 22.34 16.28
CA ASP A 78 -18.08 20.91 16.16
C ASP A 78 -17.06 20.03 16.89
N ASP A 79 -15.88 20.56 17.27
CA ASP A 79 -14.77 19.80 17.85
C ASP A 79 -14.95 19.52 19.36
N LYS A 80 -16.16 19.10 19.74
CA LYS A 80 -16.57 18.86 21.13
C LYS A 80 -16.31 17.43 21.61
N GLY A 81 -16.18 16.49 20.68
CA GLY A 81 -16.04 15.07 20.98
C GLY A 81 -17.34 14.44 21.49
N TRP A 82 -17.21 13.21 21.98
CA TRP A 82 -18.36 12.41 22.41
C TRP A 82 -18.98 12.95 23.71
N PRO A 83 -20.32 12.92 23.87
CA PRO A 83 -21.33 12.35 22.97
C PRO A 83 -21.90 13.33 21.93
N GLN A 84 -21.37 14.56 21.83
CA GLN A 84 -21.88 15.60 20.93
C GLN A 84 -21.17 15.59 19.55
N THR A 85 -20.66 14.43 19.14
CA THR A 85 -19.88 14.27 17.91
C THR A 85 -20.79 14.40 16.68
N VAL A 86 -20.30 15.15 15.70
CA VAL A 86 -20.88 15.21 14.35
C VAL A 86 -20.04 14.39 13.38
N ALA A 87 -20.63 13.98 12.26
CA ALA A 87 -19.93 13.22 11.23
C ALA A 87 -20.26 13.71 9.82
N ILE A 88 -19.30 13.52 8.92
CA ILE A 88 -19.50 13.61 7.47
C ILE A 88 -19.33 12.20 6.91
N ILE A 89 -20.21 11.78 6.01
CA ILE A 89 -20.20 10.42 5.43
C ILE A 89 -19.85 10.44 3.95
N SER A 90 -19.35 9.33 3.42
CA SER A 90 -19.05 9.22 2.00
C SER A 90 -20.32 9.08 1.17
N HIS A 91 -20.27 9.54 -0.08
CA HIS A 91 -21.34 9.34 -1.04
C HIS A 91 -21.71 7.85 -1.21
N GLY A 92 -20.70 6.96 -1.23
CA GLY A 92 -20.90 5.52 -1.36
C GLY A 92 -21.67 4.93 -0.17
N LEU A 93 -21.35 5.34 1.06
CA LEU A 93 -22.06 4.90 2.26
C LEU A 93 -23.49 5.46 2.29
N TRP A 94 -23.68 6.72 1.92
CA TRP A 94 -24.99 7.36 1.80
C TRP A 94 -25.91 6.62 0.82
N LYS A 95 -25.40 6.25 -0.36
CA LYS A 95 -26.16 5.52 -1.37
C LYS A 95 -26.49 4.08 -0.93
N ARG A 96 -25.48 3.35 -0.43
CA ARG A 96 -25.62 1.91 -0.13
C ARG A 96 -26.40 1.62 1.15
N ARG A 97 -26.14 2.36 2.24
CA ARG A 97 -26.74 2.09 3.56
C ARG A 97 -27.95 2.97 3.85
N PHE A 98 -27.94 4.23 3.40
CA PHE A 98 -28.98 5.22 3.70
C PHE A 98 -29.91 5.49 2.51
N GLY A 99 -29.84 4.68 1.45
CA GLY A 99 -30.76 4.74 0.31
C GLY A 99 -30.78 6.07 -0.44
N SER A 100 -29.68 6.83 -0.39
CA SER A 100 -29.61 8.19 -0.95
C SER A 100 -30.65 9.16 -0.37
N ASP A 101 -31.05 9.00 0.90
CA ASP A 101 -32.00 9.91 1.56
C ASP A 101 -31.44 11.34 1.71
N PRO A 102 -32.02 12.36 1.06
CA PRO A 102 -31.55 13.74 1.16
C PRO A 102 -31.77 14.35 2.57
N ALA A 103 -32.68 13.78 3.37
CA ALA A 103 -32.93 14.20 4.73
C ALA A 103 -31.94 13.59 5.74
N ILE A 104 -30.83 12.98 5.28
CA ILE A 104 -29.81 12.38 6.16
C ILE A 104 -29.07 13.44 7.01
N VAL A 105 -28.97 14.68 6.52
CA VAL A 105 -28.32 15.77 7.25
C VAL A 105 -29.19 16.16 8.44
N GLY A 106 -28.59 16.17 9.64
CA GLY A 106 -29.25 16.38 10.92
C GLY A 106 -29.75 15.08 11.59
N LYS A 107 -29.72 13.93 10.90
CA LYS A 107 -30.11 12.65 11.51
C LYS A 107 -29.01 12.13 12.43
N GLN A 108 -29.45 11.56 13.55
CA GLN A 108 -28.58 10.87 14.47
C GLN A 108 -28.45 9.40 14.08
N VAL A 109 -27.23 8.88 14.06
CA VAL A 109 -26.90 7.48 13.81
C VAL A 109 -26.06 6.97 14.97
N GLN A 110 -26.21 5.69 15.30
CA GLN A 110 -25.42 5.05 16.34
C GLN A 110 -24.13 4.46 15.76
N MET A 111 -22.99 4.95 16.24
CA MET A 111 -21.69 4.35 16.00
C MET A 111 -21.20 3.73 17.31
N SER A 112 -21.08 2.41 17.35
CA SER A 112 -20.60 1.68 18.53
C SER A 112 -21.33 2.01 19.85
N SER A 113 -22.66 2.15 19.79
CA SER A 113 -23.52 2.60 20.90
C SER A 113 -23.31 4.06 21.36
N MET A 114 -22.61 4.88 20.57
CA MET A 114 -22.50 6.31 20.80
C MET A 114 -23.23 7.10 19.69
N PRO A 115 -24.07 8.09 20.05
CA PRO A 115 -24.82 8.86 19.08
C PRO A 115 -23.91 9.84 18.33
N LEU A 116 -23.97 9.84 17.00
CA LEU A 116 -23.37 10.88 16.17
C LEU A 116 -24.40 11.51 15.25
N THR A 117 -24.24 12.79 14.92
CA THR A 117 -25.15 13.48 14.00
C THR A 117 -24.50 13.67 12.65
N ILE A 118 -25.14 13.22 11.57
CA ILE A 118 -24.62 13.42 10.22
C ILE A 118 -24.86 14.87 9.81
N ILE A 119 -23.80 15.60 9.44
CA ILE A 119 -23.89 17.02 9.04
C ILE A 119 -23.51 17.27 7.57
N GLY A 120 -23.03 16.24 6.87
CA GLY A 120 -22.75 16.35 5.45
C GLY A 120 -22.41 15.03 4.75
N VAL A 121 -22.44 15.08 3.41
CA VAL A 121 -22.10 13.97 2.52
C VAL A 121 -21.02 14.44 1.53
N THR A 122 -19.93 13.68 1.39
CA THR A 122 -18.84 14.04 0.47
C THR A 122 -19.23 13.82 -1.00
N PRO A 123 -18.51 14.42 -1.97
CA PRO A 123 -18.70 14.12 -3.38
C PRO A 123 -18.40 12.65 -3.74
N PRO A 124 -18.99 12.14 -4.84
CA PRO A 124 -18.63 10.83 -5.38
C PRO A 124 -17.11 10.67 -5.57
N GLY A 125 -16.58 9.50 -5.19
CA GLY A 125 -15.15 9.17 -5.31
C GLY A 125 -14.23 9.79 -4.25
N PHE A 126 -14.73 10.63 -3.34
CA PHE A 126 -13.92 11.14 -2.22
C PHE A 126 -13.91 10.15 -1.05
N GLU A 127 -12.77 9.46 -0.89
CA GLU A 127 -12.56 8.45 0.17
C GLU A 127 -11.18 8.60 0.86
N TYR A 128 -10.62 9.82 0.90
CA TYR A 128 -9.33 10.07 1.52
C TYR A 128 -9.47 10.40 3.01
N PRO A 129 -8.62 9.87 3.90
CA PRO A 129 -7.53 8.90 3.67
C PRO A 129 -8.04 7.46 3.52
N GLU A 130 -7.27 6.56 2.90
CA GLU A 130 -7.42 5.10 3.04
C GLU A 130 -8.86 4.54 2.93
N GLN A 131 -9.61 4.91 1.88
CA GLN A 131 -11.00 4.48 1.66
C GLN A 131 -11.97 4.88 2.79
N THR A 132 -11.69 5.98 3.49
CA THR A 132 -12.53 6.47 4.59
C THR A 132 -13.96 6.68 4.11
N GLN A 133 -14.92 6.19 4.91
CA GLN A 133 -16.34 6.37 4.66
C GLN A 133 -17.01 7.28 5.69
N ILE A 134 -16.39 7.49 6.86
CA ILE A 134 -16.88 8.38 7.91
C ILE A 134 -15.74 9.25 8.42
N TRP A 135 -15.94 10.56 8.42
CA TRP A 135 -15.07 11.53 9.07
C TRP A 135 -15.73 12.06 10.32
N VAL A 136 -14.97 12.18 11.41
CA VAL A 136 -15.41 12.80 12.67
C VAL A 136 -14.36 13.81 13.12
N PRO A 137 -14.75 14.91 13.80
CA PRO A 137 -13.81 15.78 14.48
C PRO A 137 -13.01 14.98 15.52
N SER A 138 -11.71 15.22 15.57
CA SER A 138 -10.82 14.50 16.47
C SER A 138 -10.98 14.87 17.95
N ALA A 139 -11.48 16.07 18.26
CA ALA A 139 -11.67 16.61 19.60
C ALA A 139 -10.44 16.41 20.51
N VAL A 140 -9.26 16.75 19.98
CA VAL A 140 -8.00 16.53 20.70
C VAL A 140 -7.88 17.51 21.85
N ASN A 141 -7.84 17.01 23.08
CA ASN A 141 -7.44 17.82 24.22
C ASN A 141 -5.90 17.93 24.27
N LEU A 142 -5.37 19.09 23.87
CA LEU A 142 -3.93 19.36 23.84
C LEU A 142 -3.23 19.14 25.19
N SER A 143 -3.94 19.32 26.32
CA SER A 143 -3.35 19.14 27.65
C SER A 143 -3.12 17.66 28.01
N ASP A 144 -3.89 16.75 27.43
CA ASP A 144 -3.81 15.31 27.69
C ASP A 144 -3.06 14.55 26.58
N GLU A 145 -2.76 15.21 25.46
CA GLU A 145 -2.13 14.60 24.30
C GLU A 145 -0.61 14.45 24.51
N PRO A 146 -0.08 13.21 24.54
CA PRO A 146 1.34 12.98 24.76
C PRO A 146 2.17 13.37 23.54
N ARG A 147 3.28 14.09 23.74
CA ARG A 147 4.14 14.51 22.62
C ARG A 147 4.79 13.34 21.88
N ASP A 148 5.04 12.22 22.54
CA ASP A 148 5.58 11.00 21.94
C ASP A 148 4.53 10.13 21.23
N ASN A 149 3.24 10.52 21.29
CA ASN A 149 2.17 9.80 20.59
C ASN A 149 2.20 10.07 19.07
N ARG A 150 2.88 9.19 18.33
CA ARG A 150 3.09 9.34 16.88
C ARG A 150 2.12 8.53 16.03
N VAL A 151 0.82 8.76 16.19
CA VAL A 151 -0.25 8.07 15.44
C VAL A 151 -0.88 8.92 14.33
N TRP A 152 -0.51 10.20 14.26
CA TRP A 152 -1.15 11.16 13.37
C TRP A 152 -0.47 11.23 12.01
N SER A 153 -1.23 11.59 10.99
CA SER A 153 -0.73 12.06 9.69
C SER A 153 -1.14 13.50 9.50
N ALA A 154 -0.30 14.29 8.80
CA ALA A 154 -0.63 15.66 8.44
C ALA A 154 -0.69 15.85 6.93
N ILE A 155 -1.53 16.79 6.54
CA ILE A 155 -1.62 17.39 5.21
C ILE A 155 -1.58 18.91 5.38
N ALA A 156 -0.99 19.60 4.42
CA ALA A 156 -0.93 21.05 4.42
C ALA A 156 -0.88 21.57 2.98
N ARG A 157 -1.38 22.79 2.78
CA ARG A 157 -1.13 23.57 1.57
C ARG A 157 0.01 24.53 1.85
N LEU A 158 1.05 24.50 1.01
CA LEU A 158 2.10 25.51 1.06
C LEU A 158 1.55 26.86 0.62
N ASN A 159 2.08 27.93 1.20
CA ASN A 159 1.80 29.28 0.73
C ASN A 159 2.27 29.45 -0.73
N PRO A 160 1.59 30.29 -1.54
CA PRO A 160 2.02 30.58 -2.90
C PRO A 160 3.49 31.03 -2.95
N GLY A 161 4.27 30.43 -3.86
CA GLY A 161 5.68 30.76 -4.03
C GLY A 161 6.67 30.02 -3.11
N VAL A 162 6.19 29.21 -2.14
CA VAL A 162 7.06 28.39 -1.29
C VAL A 162 7.41 27.08 -1.99
N ASP A 163 8.70 26.85 -2.27
CA ASP A 163 9.18 25.59 -2.82
C ASP A 163 9.22 24.48 -1.75
N LEU A 164 8.95 23.23 -2.16
CA LEU A 164 8.92 22.08 -1.26
C LEU A 164 10.27 21.83 -0.57
N LYS A 165 11.40 22.04 -1.26
CA LYS A 165 12.73 21.86 -0.66
C LYS A 165 13.01 22.94 0.37
N GLN A 166 12.61 24.19 0.09
CA GLN A 166 12.73 25.28 1.05
C GLN A 166 11.87 25.03 2.30
N ALA A 167 10.63 24.57 2.12
CA ALA A 167 9.76 24.17 3.22
C ALA A 167 10.37 23.05 4.05
N GLN A 168 10.98 22.04 3.41
CA GLN A 168 11.65 20.93 4.11
C GLN A 168 12.82 21.43 4.96
N ILE A 169 13.67 22.31 4.43
CA ILE A 169 14.81 22.87 5.17
C ILE A 169 14.33 23.65 6.40
N ARG A 170 13.34 24.55 6.21
CA ARG A 170 12.79 25.36 7.30
C ARG A 170 12.11 24.51 8.37
N LEU A 171 11.34 23.50 7.97
CA LEU A 171 10.65 22.62 8.91
C LEU A 171 11.61 21.68 9.66
N SER A 172 12.68 21.22 9.00
CA SER A 172 13.76 20.49 9.69
C SER A 172 14.48 21.36 10.72
N ALA A 173 14.64 22.67 10.47
CA ALA A 173 15.17 23.59 11.48
C ALA A 173 14.22 23.76 12.69
N VAL A 174 12.90 23.78 12.46
CA VAL A 174 11.90 23.76 13.54
C VAL A 174 12.01 22.46 14.35
N ASN A 175 12.13 21.30 13.70
CA ASN A 175 12.34 20.04 14.42
C ASN A 175 13.65 19.99 15.20
N ALA A 176 14.74 20.55 14.67
CA ALA A 176 15.99 20.65 15.42
C ALA A 176 15.84 21.51 16.69
N ARG A 177 14.96 22.52 16.66
CA ARG A 177 14.59 23.29 17.86
C ARG A 177 13.70 22.47 18.80
N LEU A 178 12.71 21.74 18.27
CA LEU A 178 11.85 20.86 19.06
C LEU A 178 12.64 19.72 19.73
N ASP A 179 13.67 19.17 19.09
CA ASP A 179 14.60 18.21 19.71
C ASP A 179 15.31 18.85 20.92
N LYS A 180 15.78 20.10 20.80
CA LYS A 180 16.41 20.79 21.94
C LYS A 180 15.42 21.09 23.07
N GLN A 181 14.18 21.47 22.73
CA GLN A 181 13.14 21.82 23.72
C GLN A 181 12.54 20.59 24.39
N PHE A 182 12.33 19.52 23.64
CA PHE A 182 11.65 18.29 24.05
C PHE A 182 12.54 17.08 23.77
N HIS A 183 13.77 17.10 24.28
CA HIS A 183 14.79 16.10 23.94
C HIS A 183 14.34 14.65 24.23
N GLU A 184 13.59 14.41 25.31
CA GLU A 184 13.13 13.08 25.66
C GLU A 184 12.21 12.45 24.59
N THR A 185 11.37 13.26 23.94
CA THR A 185 10.34 12.79 22.99
C THR A 185 10.74 13.00 21.52
N ASN A 186 11.63 13.95 21.23
CA ASN A 186 11.94 14.41 19.88
C ASN A 186 13.36 14.06 19.41
N LYS A 187 14.20 13.44 20.25
CA LYS A 187 15.56 13.04 19.89
C LYS A 187 15.65 12.29 18.56
N GLY A 188 16.34 12.90 17.59
CA GLY A 188 16.58 12.31 16.27
C GLY A 188 15.34 12.21 15.37
N TRP A 189 14.18 12.72 15.82
CA TRP A 189 12.98 12.81 15.00
C TRP A 189 13.03 14.01 14.08
N ASP A 190 12.69 13.78 12.82
CA ASP A 190 12.53 14.82 11.81
C ASP A 190 11.28 14.54 10.96
N VAL A 191 10.92 15.48 10.11
CA VAL A 191 9.75 15.44 9.22
C VAL A 191 10.20 15.24 7.79
N VAL A 192 9.35 14.59 7.01
CA VAL A 192 9.56 14.41 5.57
C VAL A 192 8.35 15.01 4.87
N LEU A 193 8.58 16.06 4.10
CA LEU A 193 7.61 16.64 3.20
C LEU A 193 7.66 15.90 1.87
N SER A 194 6.49 15.55 1.37
CA SER A 194 6.32 14.99 0.02
C SER A 194 4.97 15.45 -0.49
N THR A 195 4.83 15.51 -1.81
CA THR A 195 3.53 15.88 -2.38
C THR A 195 2.50 14.80 -2.05
N LEU A 196 1.23 15.20 -1.92
CA LEU A 196 0.16 14.23 -1.64
C LEU A 196 0.09 13.15 -2.73
N GLN A 197 0.30 13.53 -3.99
CA GLN A 197 0.39 12.59 -5.10
C GLN A 197 1.50 11.56 -4.92
N GLU A 198 2.74 12.01 -4.62
CA GLU A 198 3.86 11.09 -4.38
C GLU A 198 3.58 10.15 -3.22
N ARG A 199 2.96 10.62 -2.13
CA ARG A 199 2.60 9.77 -1.00
C ARG A 199 1.57 8.71 -1.38
N LEU A 200 0.55 9.09 -2.17
CA LEU A 200 -0.50 8.18 -2.62
C LEU A 200 -0.04 7.13 -3.63
N VAL A 201 0.95 7.45 -4.48
CA VAL A 201 1.44 6.52 -5.52
C VAL A 201 2.76 5.85 -5.19
N ARG A 202 3.40 6.19 -4.06
CA ARG A 202 4.76 5.75 -3.72
C ARG A 202 4.97 4.24 -3.86
N GLU A 203 4.02 3.47 -3.35
CA GLU A 203 4.12 2.01 -3.27
C GLU A 203 3.83 1.34 -4.61
N VAL A 204 2.92 1.93 -5.40
CA VAL A 204 2.48 1.36 -6.69
C VAL A 204 3.31 1.85 -7.88
N LYS A 205 3.93 3.04 -7.79
CA LYS A 205 4.67 3.68 -8.88
C LYS A 205 5.81 2.79 -9.43
N PRO A 206 6.65 2.13 -8.62
CA PRO A 206 7.68 1.24 -9.14
C PRO A 206 7.11 0.08 -9.96
N SER A 207 6.03 -0.53 -9.48
CA SER A 207 5.34 -1.63 -10.17
C SER A 207 4.72 -1.16 -11.49
N LEU A 208 4.10 0.02 -11.51
CA LEU A 208 3.54 0.62 -12.72
C LEU A 208 4.64 0.99 -13.74
N LEU A 209 5.79 1.51 -13.30
CA LEU A 209 6.92 1.80 -14.19
C LEU A 209 7.57 0.54 -14.74
N ALA A 210 7.69 -0.52 -13.93
CA ALA A 210 8.17 -1.82 -14.39
C ALA A 210 7.23 -2.42 -15.44
N LEU A 211 5.92 -2.34 -15.21
CA LEU A 211 4.90 -2.77 -16.17
C LEU A 211 4.98 -1.95 -17.47
N LEU A 212 5.11 -0.62 -17.38
CA LEU A 212 5.28 0.25 -18.54
C LEU A 212 6.54 -0.10 -19.35
N GLY A 213 7.66 -0.37 -18.66
CA GLY A 213 8.90 -0.82 -19.30
C GLY A 213 8.72 -2.14 -20.04
N ALA A 214 8.05 -3.13 -19.42
CA ALA A 214 7.75 -4.41 -20.04
C ALA A 214 6.90 -4.27 -21.30
N VAL A 215 5.83 -3.46 -21.24
CA VAL A 215 4.98 -3.16 -22.41
C VAL A 215 5.78 -2.45 -23.51
N GLY A 216 6.69 -1.54 -23.14
CA GLY A 216 7.60 -0.87 -24.08
C GLY A 216 8.50 -1.86 -24.83
N PHE A 217 9.04 -2.88 -24.17
CA PHE A 217 9.82 -3.92 -24.83
C PHE A 217 8.96 -4.76 -25.79
N VAL A 218 7.75 -5.15 -25.37
CA VAL A 218 6.81 -5.89 -26.25
C VAL A 218 6.51 -5.08 -27.51
N LEU A 219 6.28 -3.77 -27.35
CA LEU A 219 6.09 -2.85 -28.48
C LEU A 219 7.30 -2.82 -29.40
N LEU A 220 8.52 -2.75 -28.87
CA LEU A 220 9.75 -2.78 -29.68
C LEU A 220 9.89 -4.08 -30.49
N ILE A 221 9.53 -5.24 -29.92
CA ILE A 221 9.52 -6.52 -30.64
C ILE A 221 8.50 -6.48 -31.78
N ALA A 222 7.27 -6.01 -31.50
CA ALA A 222 6.24 -5.88 -32.53
C ALA A 222 6.70 -4.96 -33.67
N CYS A 223 7.35 -3.84 -33.34
CA CYS A 223 7.94 -2.93 -34.32
C CYS A 223 9.02 -3.61 -35.17
N ALA A 224 9.93 -4.38 -34.56
CA ALA A 224 10.96 -5.13 -35.27
C ALA A 224 10.35 -6.16 -36.24
N ASN A 225 9.29 -6.85 -35.83
CA ASN A 225 8.57 -7.81 -36.67
C ASN A 225 7.94 -7.14 -37.90
N VAL A 226 7.27 -6.00 -37.69
CA VAL A 226 6.68 -5.21 -38.77
C VAL A 226 7.77 -4.71 -39.72
N ALA A 227 8.90 -4.25 -39.20
CA ALA A 227 10.06 -3.83 -40.00
C ALA A 227 10.58 -4.97 -40.88
N ASN A 228 10.78 -6.16 -40.28
CA ASN A 228 11.26 -7.35 -40.97
C ASN A 228 10.30 -7.79 -42.09
N LEU A 229 8.98 -7.72 -41.83
CA LEU A 229 7.96 -8.05 -42.81
C LEU A 229 7.90 -7.05 -43.96
N LEU A 230 7.95 -5.75 -43.69
CA LEU A 230 7.95 -4.71 -44.72
C LEU A 230 9.23 -4.76 -45.57
N LEU A 231 10.39 -5.00 -44.95
CA LEU A 231 11.65 -5.24 -45.67
C LEU A 231 11.55 -6.48 -46.56
N ALA A 232 10.98 -7.59 -46.08
CA ALA A 232 10.73 -8.78 -46.90
C ALA A 232 9.84 -8.48 -48.11
N ARG A 233 8.75 -7.75 -47.88
CA ARG A 233 7.76 -7.40 -48.91
C ARG A 233 8.34 -6.46 -49.97
N SER A 234 9.18 -5.51 -49.57
CA SER A 234 9.89 -4.61 -50.49
C SER A 234 10.87 -5.37 -51.38
N ALA A 235 11.56 -6.40 -50.85
CA ALA A 235 12.48 -7.23 -51.63
C ALA A 235 11.72 -8.03 -52.68
N ALA A 236 10.56 -8.60 -52.32
CA ALA A 236 9.69 -9.30 -53.27
C ALA A 236 9.13 -8.39 -54.38
N ARG A 237 8.90 -7.10 -54.07
CA ARG A 237 8.38 -6.09 -55.02
C ARG A 237 9.46 -5.39 -55.85
N GLN A 238 10.75 -5.74 -55.70
CA GLN A 238 11.82 -5.07 -56.45
C GLN A 238 11.67 -5.16 -57.97
N LYS A 239 11.26 -6.31 -58.51
CA LYS A 239 11.06 -6.48 -59.96
C LYS A 239 9.96 -5.57 -60.51
N GLU A 240 8.84 -5.47 -59.79
CA GLU A 240 7.72 -4.58 -60.16
C GLU A 240 8.15 -3.10 -60.15
N ILE A 241 8.89 -2.69 -59.11
CA ILE A 241 9.38 -1.31 -58.97
C ILE A 241 10.39 -0.99 -60.08
N ALA A 242 11.27 -1.93 -60.43
CA ALA A 242 12.24 -1.76 -61.52
C ALA A 242 11.55 -1.62 -62.89
N ILE A 243 10.50 -2.40 -63.17
CA ILE A 243 9.70 -2.29 -64.39
C ILE A 243 9.00 -0.93 -64.48
N ARG A 244 8.40 -0.45 -63.37
CA ARG A 244 7.75 0.88 -63.33
C ARG A 244 8.73 2.03 -63.49
N ALA A 245 9.93 1.90 -62.91
CA ALA A 245 11.00 2.88 -63.11
C ALA A 245 11.49 2.91 -64.56
N ALA A 246 11.58 1.75 -65.22
CA ALA A 246 11.91 1.65 -66.65
C ALA A 246 10.83 2.28 -67.56
N MET A 247 9.56 2.28 -67.12
CA MET A 247 8.45 2.98 -67.78
C MET A 247 8.34 4.48 -67.44
N GLY A 248 9.33 5.07 -66.76
CA GLY A 248 9.39 6.51 -66.49
C GLY A 248 8.68 6.99 -65.22
N ALA A 249 8.30 6.10 -64.30
CA ALA A 249 7.73 6.51 -63.03
C ALA A 249 8.73 7.31 -62.17
N SER A 250 8.34 8.51 -61.71
CA SER A 250 9.19 9.33 -60.86
C SER A 250 9.42 8.70 -59.47
N ARG A 251 10.63 8.89 -58.92
CA ARG A 251 11.00 8.37 -57.57
C ARG A 251 10.02 8.82 -56.49
N ALA A 252 9.50 10.05 -56.60
CA ALA A 252 8.49 10.59 -55.68
C ALA A 252 7.16 9.81 -55.73
N ARG A 253 6.75 9.31 -56.90
CA ARG A 253 5.50 8.52 -57.05
C ARG A 253 5.63 7.16 -56.35
N VAL A 254 6.79 6.51 -56.48
CA VAL A 254 7.09 5.24 -55.80
C VAL A 254 7.17 5.42 -54.28
N LEU A 255 7.84 6.49 -53.83
CA LEU A 255 7.95 6.82 -52.40
C LEU A 255 6.56 7.05 -51.77
N ARG A 256 5.73 7.86 -52.44
CA ARG A 256 4.38 8.18 -51.98
C ARG A 256 3.51 6.93 -51.86
N GLN A 257 3.55 6.04 -52.84
CA GLN A 257 2.75 4.80 -52.79
C GLN A 257 3.15 3.93 -51.58
N MET A 258 4.46 3.71 -51.37
CA MET A 258 4.95 2.88 -50.26
C MET A 258 4.60 3.49 -48.90
N LEU A 259 4.72 4.81 -48.76
CA LEU A 259 4.31 5.53 -47.56
C LEU A 259 2.80 5.43 -47.32
N THR A 260 1.96 5.61 -48.35
CA THR A 260 0.50 5.50 -48.21
C THR A 260 0.08 4.09 -47.78
N GLU A 261 0.67 3.04 -48.37
CA GLU A 261 0.36 1.65 -47.97
C GLU A 261 0.78 1.36 -46.51
N SER A 262 1.98 1.80 -46.10
CA SER A 262 2.46 1.62 -44.72
C SER A 262 1.65 2.42 -43.70
N ILE A 263 1.31 3.66 -44.01
CA ILE A 263 0.49 4.53 -43.14
C ILE A 263 -0.92 3.96 -43.02
N LEU A 264 -1.53 3.50 -44.11
CA LEU A 264 -2.87 2.90 -44.09
C LEU A 264 -2.91 1.63 -43.24
N LEU A 265 -1.95 0.73 -43.40
CA LEU A 265 -1.82 -0.48 -42.58
C LEU A 265 -1.62 -0.14 -41.10
N SER A 266 -0.77 0.84 -40.80
CA SER A 266 -0.50 1.28 -39.42
C SER A 266 -1.72 1.94 -38.79
N ALA A 267 -2.50 2.70 -39.56
CA ALA A 267 -3.75 3.30 -39.11
C ALA A 267 -4.81 2.25 -38.80
N ILE A 268 -5.02 1.27 -39.68
CA ILE A 268 -5.97 0.16 -39.45
C ILE A 268 -5.55 -0.64 -38.22
N GLY A 269 -4.26 -0.97 -38.09
CA GLY A 269 -3.72 -1.68 -36.93
C GLY A 269 -3.89 -0.88 -35.63
N GLY A 270 -3.65 0.42 -35.67
CA GLY A 270 -3.85 1.32 -34.53
C GLY A 270 -5.31 1.41 -34.09
N VAL A 271 -6.25 1.55 -35.04
CA VAL A 271 -7.70 1.56 -34.76
C VAL A 271 -8.16 0.22 -34.20
N ALA A 272 -7.76 -0.90 -34.81
CA ALA A 272 -8.12 -2.24 -34.32
C ALA A 272 -7.55 -2.50 -32.92
N GLY A 273 -6.30 -2.12 -32.68
CA GLY A 273 -5.66 -2.23 -31.36
C GLY A 273 -6.35 -1.37 -30.29
N LEU A 274 -6.80 -0.16 -30.65
CA LEU A 274 -7.56 0.69 -29.74
C LEU A 274 -8.91 0.06 -29.37
N LEU A 275 -9.67 -0.41 -30.36
CA LEU A 275 -10.96 -1.09 -30.11
C LEU A 275 -10.78 -2.33 -29.24
N LEU A 276 -9.73 -3.12 -29.52
CA LEU A 276 -9.40 -4.29 -28.70
C LEU A 276 -9.01 -3.89 -27.27
N SER A 277 -8.29 -2.78 -27.10
CA SER A 277 -7.92 -2.25 -25.78
C SER A 277 -9.15 -1.83 -24.98
N ILE A 278 -10.15 -1.18 -25.61
CA ILE A 278 -11.41 -0.82 -24.95
C ILE A 278 -12.10 -2.10 -24.44
N TRP A 279 -12.32 -3.04 -25.36
CA TRP A 279 -13.01 -4.30 -25.04
C TRP A 279 -12.30 -5.10 -23.95
N LEU A 280 -10.97 -5.24 -24.04
CA LEU A 280 -10.19 -6.01 -23.06
C LEU A 280 -10.16 -5.33 -21.68
N THR A 281 -10.19 -4.00 -21.64
CA THR A 281 -10.27 -3.24 -20.38
C THR A 281 -11.61 -3.52 -19.69
N ASP A 282 -12.72 -3.51 -20.43
CA ASP A 282 -14.04 -3.82 -19.89
C ASP A 282 -14.12 -5.25 -19.35
N VAL A 283 -13.57 -6.23 -20.10
CA VAL A 283 -13.48 -7.63 -19.65
C VAL A 283 -12.65 -7.75 -18.38
N LEU A 284 -11.49 -7.10 -18.32
CA LEU A 284 -10.65 -7.08 -17.11
C LEU A 284 -11.41 -6.49 -15.93
N MET A 285 -12.11 -5.37 -16.10
CA MET A 285 -12.91 -4.77 -15.03
C MET A 285 -14.04 -5.67 -14.55
N SER A 286 -14.67 -6.45 -15.44
CA SER A 286 -15.72 -7.41 -15.06
C SER A 286 -15.22 -8.58 -14.21
N MET A 287 -13.91 -8.87 -14.24
CA MET A 287 -13.29 -9.90 -13.42
C MET A 287 -12.88 -9.39 -12.03
N LEU A 288 -12.89 -8.07 -11.80
CA LEU A 288 -12.60 -7.51 -10.49
C LEU A 288 -13.86 -7.58 -9.59
N PRO A 289 -13.71 -7.87 -8.29
CA PRO A 289 -14.82 -7.83 -7.35
C PRO A 289 -15.47 -6.45 -7.30
N GLU A 290 -16.81 -6.41 -7.18
CA GLU A 290 -17.54 -5.17 -6.91
C GLU A 290 -16.99 -4.50 -5.64
N GLY A 291 -16.58 -3.24 -5.74
CA GLY A 291 -16.00 -2.48 -4.63
C GLY A 291 -14.47 -2.40 -4.59
N ALA A 292 -13.75 -2.91 -5.60
CA ALA A 292 -12.32 -2.66 -5.70
C ALA A 292 -12.04 -1.14 -5.83
N PRO A 293 -11.11 -0.58 -5.05
CA PRO A 293 -10.84 0.86 -5.07
C PRO A 293 -10.46 1.35 -6.47
N ARG A 294 -11.07 2.47 -6.90
CA ARG A 294 -10.76 3.21 -8.14
C ARG A 294 -11.09 2.50 -9.47
N LEU A 295 -12.01 1.53 -9.48
CA LEU A 295 -12.53 0.94 -10.72
C LEU A 295 -13.04 2.00 -11.72
N GLU A 296 -13.74 3.02 -11.22
CA GLU A 296 -14.30 4.10 -12.05
C GLU A 296 -13.25 5.01 -12.70
N GLN A 297 -11.97 4.91 -12.31
CA GLN A 297 -10.89 5.75 -12.84
C GLN A 297 -10.02 5.01 -13.88
N VAL A 298 -10.24 3.72 -14.09
CA VAL A 298 -9.56 2.96 -15.15
C VAL A 298 -10.27 3.28 -16.46
N GLY A 299 -9.58 3.97 -17.36
CA GLY A 299 -10.15 4.38 -18.63
C GLY A 299 -9.07 4.75 -19.63
N ILE A 300 -9.46 4.83 -20.91
CA ILE A 300 -8.55 5.29 -21.96
C ILE A 300 -8.48 6.81 -21.91
N ASP A 301 -7.37 7.32 -21.39
CA ASP A 301 -7.04 8.75 -21.41
C ASP A 301 -6.60 9.17 -22.83
N TYR A 302 -6.94 10.40 -23.24
CA TYR A 302 -6.44 11.05 -24.45
C TYR A 302 -4.91 11.00 -24.55
N ARG A 303 -4.19 11.00 -23.42
CA ARG A 303 -2.72 10.83 -23.40
C ARG A 303 -2.27 9.48 -23.92
N VAL A 304 -3.00 8.42 -23.58
CA VAL A 304 -2.72 7.06 -24.07
C VAL A 304 -3.09 6.96 -25.55
N LEU A 305 -4.22 7.57 -25.94
CA LEU A 305 -4.66 7.62 -27.35
C LEU A 305 -3.64 8.36 -28.24
N THR A 306 -3.22 9.55 -27.82
CA THR A 306 -2.24 10.36 -28.56
C THR A 306 -0.87 9.68 -28.61
N PHE A 307 -0.45 9.02 -27.52
CA PHE A 307 0.76 8.20 -27.51
C PHE A 307 0.67 7.02 -28.49
N ALA A 308 -0.43 6.26 -28.46
CA ALA A 308 -0.65 5.12 -29.35
C ALA A 308 -0.66 5.55 -30.82
N LEU A 309 -1.39 6.62 -31.15
CA LEU A 309 -1.40 7.20 -32.50
C LEU A 309 -0.01 7.69 -32.91
N GLY A 310 0.73 8.34 -32.02
CA GLY A 310 2.09 8.79 -32.27
C GLY A 310 3.04 7.64 -32.58
N VAL A 311 2.95 6.54 -31.82
CA VAL A 311 3.75 5.32 -32.06
C VAL A 311 3.34 4.64 -33.36
N SER A 312 2.06 4.48 -33.65
CA SER A 312 1.57 3.88 -34.92
C SER A 312 2.00 4.71 -36.14
N ALA A 313 1.95 6.04 -36.04
CA ALA A 313 2.44 6.92 -37.11
C ALA A 313 3.96 6.82 -37.27
N LEU A 314 4.71 6.89 -36.16
CA LEU A 314 6.17 6.81 -36.17
C LEU A 314 6.66 5.49 -36.75
N THR A 315 6.03 4.38 -36.40
CA THR A 315 6.36 3.05 -36.92
C THR A 315 6.06 2.94 -38.42
N GLY A 316 4.89 3.39 -38.87
CA GLY A 316 4.55 3.44 -40.30
C GLY A 316 5.51 4.30 -41.13
N ILE A 317 5.96 5.44 -40.59
CA ILE A 317 6.92 6.34 -41.24
C ILE A 317 8.31 5.72 -41.27
N LEU A 318 8.87 5.31 -40.12
CA LEU A 318 10.22 4.75 -40.02
C LEU A 318 10.37 3.53 -40.93
N PHE A 319 9.40 2.62 -40.91
CA PHE A 319 9.47 1.39 -41.70
C PHE A 319 8.94 1.53 -43.13
N GLY A 320 8.22 2.60 -43.46
CA GLY A 320 7.88 2.96 -44.84
C GLY A 320 9.04 3.63 -45.58
N ILE A 321 9.82 4.48 -44.90
CA ILE A 321 10.91 5.26 -45.50
C ILE A 321 12.11 4.37 -45.86
N VAL A 322 12.51 3.43 -45.00
CA VAL A 322 13.69 2.58 -45.22
C VAL A 322 13.62 1.79 -46.55
N PRO A 323 12.57 0.99 -46.83
CA PRO A 323 12.44 0.29 -48.10
C PRO A 323 12.23 1.26 -49.28
N ALA A 324 11.56 2.40 -49.08
CA ALA A 324 11.37 3.39 -50.15
C ALA A 324 12.69 4.05 -50.58
N LEU A 325 13.59 4.35 -49.64
CA LEU A 325 14.94 4.84 -49.92
C LEU A 325 15.80 3.77 -50.59
N GLN A 326 15.73 2.51 -50.15
CA GLN A 326 16.44 1.40 -50.80
C GLN A 326 15.96 1.17 -52.24
N ALA A 327 14.66 1.24 -52.49
CA ALA A 327 14.07 1.11 -53.81
C ALA A 327 14.49 2.26 -54.76
N SER A 328 14.64 3.48 -54.23
CA SER A 328 15.06 4.68 -54.99
C SER A 328 16.52 4.64 -55.48
N LYS A 329 17.38 3.87 -54.81
CA LYS A 329 18.82 3.75 -55.11
C LYS A 329 19.15 2.61 -56.09
N LEU A 330 18.16 1.80 -56.48
CA LEU A 330 18.37 0.71 -57.44
C LEU A 330 18.62 1.28 -58.83
N ASN A 331 19.81 1.04 -59.38
CA ASN A 331 20.11 1.31 -60.78
C ASN A 331 19.35 0.31 -61.65
N VAL A 332 18.53 0.83 -62.57
CA VAL A 332 17.68 0.04 -63.48
C VAL A 332 18.50 -0.95 -64.33
N THR A 333 19.77 -0.64 -64.58
CA THR A 333 20.72 -1.47 -65.35
C THR A 333 21.25 -2.71 -64.60
N SER A 334 21.30 -2.72 -63.27
CA SER A 334 21.72 -3.91 -62.50
C SER A 334 20.56 -4.86 -62.22
N ALA A 335 19.36 -4.34 -61.96
CA ALA A 335 18.17 -5.15 -61.66
C ALA A 335 17.66 -6.01 -62.83
N LEU A 336 17.91 -5.59 -64.08
CA LEU A 336 17.54 -6.33 -65.30
C LEU A 336 18.58 -7.39 -65.71
N LYS A 337 19.84 -7.27 -65.25
CA LYS A 337 20.91 -8.27 -65.49
C LYS A 337 20.93 -9.40 -64.46
N GLU A 338 20.18 -9.28 -63.36
CA GLU A 338 20.23 -10.19 -62.21
C GLU A 338 19.38 -11.48 -62.39
N GLY A 339 18.96 -11.80 -63.61
CA GLY A 339 18.23 -13.03 -63.93
C GLY A 339 19.03 -14.33 -63.77
N GLY A 340 20.30 -14.31 -63.33
CA GLY A 340 21.11 -15.54 -63.29
C GLY A 340 22.37 -15.59 -62.44
N ARG A 341 22.74 -14.58 -61.64
CA ARG A 341 23.94 -14.67 -60.78
C ARG A 341 23.70 -14.09 -59.39
N SER A 342 23.56 -15.00 -58.44
CA SER A 342 23.51 -14.82 -56.98
C SER A 342 24.84 -14.27 -56.43
N GLY A 343 25.12 -12.98 -56.60
CA GLY A 343 26.46 -12.41 -56.32
C GLY A 343 26.55 -11.20 -55.38
N GLU A 344 25.49 -10.41 -55.16
CA GLU A 344 25.58 -9.14 -54.38
C GLU A 344 24.93 -9.23 -52.97
N GLY A 345 25.15 -10.37 -52.30
CA GLY A 345 24.45 -10.75 -51.07
C GLY A 345 24.99 -10.21 -49.73
N HIS A 346 26.16 -9.55 -49.66
CA HIS A 346 26.87 -9.36 -48.38
C HIS A 346 26.49 -8.11 -47.56
N ARG A 347 26.07 -7.00 -48.18
CA ARG A 347 25.74 -5.76 -47.44
C ARG A 347 24.26 -5.67 -47.04
N ARG A 348 23.40 -6.41 -47.74
CA ARG A 348 21.93 -6.42 -47.58
C ARG A 348 21.45 -7.46 -46.56
N THR A 349 22.25 -8.51 -46.33
CA THR A 349 22.06 -9.50 -45.25
C THR A 349 22.45 -8.93 -43.89
N GLY A 350 23.54 -8.16 -43.77
CA GLY A 350 24.04 -7.67 -42.49
C GLY A 350 23.03 -6.85 -41.65
N ALA A 351 22.31 -5.90 -42.26
CA ALA A 351 21.29 -5.10 -41.55
C ALA A 351 20.07 -5.94 -41.13
N ARG A 352 19.68 -6.93 -41.95
CA ARG A 352 18.56 -7.83 -41.66
C ARG A 352 18.92 -8.86 -40.59
N SER A 353 20.15 -9.37 -40.63
CA SER A 353 20.73 -10.22 -39.60
C SER A 353 20.88 -9.47 -38.28
N LEU A 354 21.29 -8.20 -38.28
CA LEU A 354 21.32 -7.36 -37.07
C LEU A 354 19.93 -7.15 -36.47
N LEU A 355 18.91 -6.92 -37.30
CA LEU A 355 17.52 -6.82 -36.85
C LEU A 355 17.01 -8.15 -36.27
N LEU A 356 17.27 -9.27 -36.93
CA LEU A 356 16.92 -10.61 -36.43
C LEU A 356 17.65 -10.96 -35.13
N ILE A 357 18.96 -10.69 -35.05
CA ILE A 357 19.75 -10.90 -33.83
C ILE A 357 19.22 -10.01 -32.70
N GLY A 358 18.91 -8.75 -32.99
CA GLY A 358 18.32 -7.82 -32.03
C GLY A 358 16.95 -8.28 -31.53
N GLU A 359 16.08 -8.75 -32.44
CA GLU A 359 14.76 -9.29 -32.12
C GLU A 359 14.85 -10.55 -31.26
N VAL A 360 15.69 -11.51 -31.64
CA VAL A 360 15.93 -12.75 -30.87
C VAL A 360 16.52 -12.41 -29.50
N ALA A 361 17.49 -11.49 -29.43
CA ALA A 361 18.06 -11.05 -28.17
C ALA A 361 17.03 -10.37 -27.25
N LEU A 362 16.18 -9.49 -27.79
CA LEU A 362 15.13 -8.80 -27.03
C LEU A 362 14.05 -9.77 -26.56
N SER A 363 13.66 -10.72 -27.41
CA SER A 363 12.70 -11.78 -27.10
C SER A 363 13.22 -12.70 -26.01
N LEU A 364 14.49 -13.11 -26.10
CA LEU A 364 15.16 -13.89 -25.04
C LEU A 364 15.25 -13.09 -23.74
N MET A 365 15.59 -11.79 -23.80
CA MET A 365 15.65 -10.93 -22.62
C MET A 365 14.29 -10.83 -21.91
N LEU A 366 13.20 -10.63 -22.67
CA LEU A 366 11.84 -10.64 -22.12
C LEU A 366 11.44 -12.00 -21.56
N LEU A 367 11.78 -13.10 -22.25
CA LEU A 367 11.47 -14.44 -21.78
C LEU A 367 12.19 -14.76 -20.46
N VAL A 368 13.47 -14.38 -20.36
CA VAL A 368 14.23 -14.50 -19.11
C VAL A 368 13.63 -13.61 -18.02
N GLY A 369 13.27 -12.36 -18.34
CA GLY A 369 12.62 -11.45 -17.40
C GLY A 369 11.28 -11.99 -16.87
N ALA A 370 10.42 -12.47 -17.77
CA ALA A 370 9.15 -13.10 -17.41
C ALA A 370 9.36 -14.37 -16.58
N GLY A 371 10.31 -15.23 -16.95
CA GLY A 371 10.68 -16.41 -16.19
C GLY A 371 11.19 -16.08 -14.78
N LEU A 372 12.00 -15.03 -14.64
CA LEU A 372 12.46 -14.54 -13.34
C LEU A 372 11.33 -13.94 -12.50
N LEU A 373 10.38 -13.22 -13.11
CA LEU A 373 9.20 -12.70 -12.43
C LEU A 373 8.28 -13.83 -11.95
N ILE A 374 7.99 -14.81 -12.79
CA ILE A 374 7.25 -16.01 -12.42
C ILE A 374 7.98 -16.73 -11.29
N LYS A 375 9.29 -16.94 -11.41
CA LYS A 375 10.10 -17.54 -10.35
C LYS A 375 10.09 -16.72 -9.05
N SER A 376 10.11 -15.40 -9.14
CA SER A 376 10.03 -14.50 -7.99
C SER A 376 8.66 -14.57 -7.32
N PHE A 377 7.59 -14.62 -8.13
CA PHE A 377 6.22 -14.80 -7.65
C PHE A 377 6.01 -16.16 -6.99
N LEU A 378 6.49 -17.24 -7.61
CA LEU A 378 6.49 -18.58 -7.02
C LEU A 378 7.30 -18.61 -5.72
N ARG A 379 8.48 -17.99 -5.69
CA ARG A 379 9.26 -17.84 -4.45
C ARG A 379 8.52 -17.05 -3.39
N LEU A 380 7.79 -16.00 -3.76
CA LEU A 380 6.96 -15.22 -2.84
C LEU A 380 5.82 -16.07 -2.28
N GLN A 381 5.21 -16.95 -3.07
CA GLN A 381 4.23 -17.93 -2.59
C GLN A 381 4.85 -18.98 -1.67
N GLU A 382 6.11 -19.36 -1.89
CA GLU A 382 6.86 -20.30 -1.04
C GLU A 382 7.42 -19.67 0.23
N VAL A 383 7.34 -18.34 0.39
CA VAL A 383 7.80 -17.67 1.62
C VAL A 383 6.97 -18.20 2.78
N ARG A 384 7.58 -19.10 3.55
CA ARG A 384 6.98 -19.62 4.79
C ARG A 384 6.81 -18.45 5.76
N PRO A 385 5.57 -18.09 6.13
CA PRO A 385 5.33 -16.92 6.97
C PRO A 385 5.55 -17.23 8.46
N GLY A 386 5.90 -18.48 8.79
CA GLY A 386 6.13 -18.95 10.16
C GLY A 386 4.87 -19.48 10.86
N PHE A 387 3.74 -19.49 10.15
CA PHE A 387 2.45 -20.02 10.59
C PHE A 387 1.72 -20.68 9.40
N ASN A 388 0.70 -21.49 9.67
CA ASN A 388 -0.16 -22.08 8.65
C ASN A 388 -1.49 -21.32 8.57
N ALA A 389 -1.84 -20.83 7.38
CA ALA A 389 -3.11 -20.15 7.12
C ALA A 389 -4.17 -21.07 6.46
N HIS A 390 -3.79 -22.30 6.07
CA HIS A 390 -4.72 -23.24 5.44
C HIS A 390 -5.75 -23.74 6.46
N ASN A 391 -7.03 -23.70 6.09
CA ASN A 391 -8.16 -24.09 6.95
C ASN A 391 -8.26 -23.28 8.26
N VAL A 392 -7.80 -22.02 8.25
CA VAL A 392 -7.93 -21.10 9.39
C VAL A 392 -9.00 -20.06 9.06
N LEU A 393 -10.06 -20.02 9.86
CA LEU A 393 -11.04 -18.93 9.82
C LEU A 393 -10.61 -17.83 10.79
N ALA A 394 -10.41 -16.62 10.28
CA ALA A 394 -10.09 -15.45 11.10
C ALA A 394 -11.31 -14.53 11.20
N ALA A 395 -11.67 -14.14 12.42
CA ALA A 395 -12.69 -13.13 12.69
C ALA A 395 -12.09 -12.00 13.52
N HIS A 396 -12.40 -10.76 13.15
CA HIS A 396 -12.00 -9.58 13.92
C HIS A 396 -13.18 -9.13 14.78
N LEU A 397 -13.00 -9.17 16.10
CA LEU A 397 -14.06 -8.83 17.06
C LEU A 397 -13.68 -7.55 17.79
N SER A 398 -14.56 -6.56 17.75
CA SER A 398 -14.45 -5.34 18.54
C SER A 398 -15.64 -5.27 19.50
N LEU A 399 -15.37 -5.50 20.78
CA LEU A 399 -16.40 -5.37 21.82
C LEU A 399 -16.47 -3.91 22.25
N GLN A 400 -17.60 -3.26 21.93
CA GLN A 400 -17.87 -1.87 22.26
C GLN A 400 -19.25 -1.74 22.91
N GLY A 401 -19.46 -0.68 23.69
CA GLY A 401 -20.74 -0.37 24.32
C GLY A 401 -20.71 -0.41 25.85
N PRO A 402 -21.79 0.06 26.51
CA PRO A 402 -21.83 0.30 27.95
C PRO A 402 -21.73 -0.96 28.81
N LYS A 403 -21.93 -2.15 28.22
CA LYS A 403 -21.81 -3.47 28.86
C LYS A 403 -20.35 -3.91 29.05
N TYR A 404 -19.41 -3.35 28.28
CA TYR A 404 -18.01 -3.72 28.32
C TYR A 404 -17.18 -2.54 28.87
N LYS A 405 -17.46 -2.14 30.12
CA LYS A 405 -16.73 -1.05 30.79
C LYS A 405 -15.60 -1.57 31.66
N LYS A 406 -15.70 -2.82 32.12
CA LYS A 406 -14.71 -3.44 33.02
C LYS A 406 -13.94 -4.52 32.27
N SER A 407 -12.63 -4.60 32.52
CA SER A 407 -11.76 -5.64 31.94
C SER A 407 -12.25 -7.07 32.18
N GLN A 408 -12.95 -7.34 33.28
CA GLN A 408 -13.52 -8.65 33.60
C GLN A 408 -14.61 -9.08 32.59
N GLU A 409 -15.43 -8.15 32.12
CA GLU A 409 -16.52 -8.42 31.17
C GLU A 409 -15.96 -8.86 29.81
N TYR A 410 -14.85 -8.23 29.37
CA TYR A 410 -14.11 -8.64 28.16
C TYR A 410 -13.53 -10.04 28.28
N VAL A 411 -12.85 -10.31 29.40
CA VAL A 411 -12.20 -11.61 29.65
C VAL A 411 -13.23 -12.73 29.65
N GLU A 412 -14.35 -12.52 30.35
CA GLU A 412 -15.39 -13.52 30.47
C GLU A 412 -16.10 -13.79 29.13
N PHE A 413 -16.35 -12.74 28.34
CA PHE A 413 -16.88 -12.91 26.98
C PHE A 413 -15.96 -13.78 26.12
N PHE A 414 -14.67 -13.45 26.05
CA PHE A 414 -13.73 -14.21 25.22
C PHE A 414 -13.52 -15.63 25.73
N ARG A 415 -13.56 -15.85 27.05
CA ARG A 415 -13.52 -17.20 27.65
C ARG A 415 -14.70 -18.04 27.16
N GLN A 416 -15.92 -17.53 27.32
CA GLN A 416 -17.14 -18.24 26.88
C GLN A 416 -17.18 -18.44 25.37
N LEU A 417 -16.72 -17.46 24.59
CA LEU A 417 -16.66 -17.57 23.13
C LEU A 417 -15.71 -18.69 22.70
N ILE A 418 -14.51 -18.74 23.27
CA ILE A 418 -13.53 -19.78 22.96
C ILE A 418 -14.06 -21.16 23.34
N GLU A 419 -14.63 -21.32 24.55
CA GLU A 419 -15.20 -22.59 25.01
C GLU A 419 -16.31 -23.10 24.08
N ARG A 420 -17.18 -22.20 23.59
CA ARG A 420 -18.25 -22.56 22.65
C ARG A 420 -17.69 -22.95 21.29
N LEU A 421 -16.74 -22.20 20.76
CA LEU A 421 -16.12 -22.49 19.47
C LEU A 421 -15.31 -23.79 19.50
N GLU A 422 -14.63 -24.09 20.61
CA GLU A 422 -13.90 -25.36 20.78
C GLU A 422 -14.84 -26.57 20.87
N ALA A 423 -16.07 -26.38 21.34
CA ALA A 423 -17.08 -27.43 21.41
C ALA A 423 -17.74 -27.74 20.05
N GLU A 424 -17.56 -26.88 19.04
CA GLU A 424 -18.18 -27.08 17.72
C GLU A 424 -17.50 -28.21 16.93
N PRO A 425 -18.28 -29.14 16.34
CA PRO A 425 -17.72 -30.23 15.53
C PRO A 425 -16.89 -29.71 14.35
N GLY A 426 -15.66 -30.21 14.23
CA GLY A 426 -14.74 -29.84 13.15
C GLY A 426 -13.74 -28.73 13.51
N VAL A 427 -13.90 -28.07 14.66
CA VAL A 427 -12.92 -27.12 15.17
C VAL A 427 -11.76 -27.86 15.86
N GLN A 428 -10.53 -27.64 15.41
CA GLN A 428 -9.34 -28.33 15.96
C GLN A 428 -8.66 -27.56 17.09
N ALA A 429 -8.69 -26.23 17.05
CA ALA A 429 -8.12 -25.34 18.04
C ALA A 429 -8.68 -23.93 17.84
N VAL A 430 -8.86 -23.19 18.94
CA VAL A 430 -9.33 -21.80 18.91
C VAL A 430 -8.35 -20.93 19.67
N GLY A 431 -8.02 -19.77 19.11
CA GLY A 431 -7.18 -18.80 19.80
C GLY A 431 -7.48 -17.38 19.37
N GLY A 432 -7.19 -16.44 20.26
CA GLY A 432 -7.36 -15.02 20.00
C GLY A 432 -6.03 -14.29 20.15
N SER A 433 -5.85 -13.23 19.36
CA SER A 433 -4.73 -12.31 19.49
C SER A 433 -5.21 -10.89 19.25
N VAL A 434 -4.62 -9.92 19.96
CA VAL A 434 -4.84 -8.50 19.67
C VAL A 434 -4.26 -8.13 18.29
N ASN A 435 -3.25 -8.87 17.83
CA ASN A 435 -2.64 -8.71 16.51
C ASN A 435 -2.41 -10.07 15.86
N LEU A 436 -3.07 -10.32 14.74
CA LEU A 436 -2.75 -11.47 13.90
C LEU A 436 -1.42 -11.24 13.15
N PRO A 437 -0.70 -12.32 12.79
CA PRO A 437 0.46 -12.21 11.90
C PRO A 437 0.03 -11.58 10.56
N LEU A 438 0.94 -10.83 9.92
CA LEU A 438 0.65 -10.08 8.68
C LEU A 438 -0.54 -9.10 8.76
N ASN A 439 -0.84 -8.53 9.94
CA ASN A 439 -1.89 -7.52 10.07
C ASN A 439 -1.54 -6.22 9.29
N PRO A 440 -2.34 -5.80 8.29
CA PRO A 440 -2.10 -4.57 7.52
C PRO A 440 -2.32 -3.28 8.31
N THR A 441 -3.07 -3.31 9.42
CA THR A 441 -3.34 -2.08 10.19
C THR A 441 -2.14 -1.58 11.00
N GLY A 442 -1.05 -2.35 11.05
CA GLY A 442 0.21 -1.90 11.63
C GLY A 442 0.15 -1.55 13.12
N TYR A 443 -0.91 -1.92 13.84
CA TYR A 443 -1.13 -1.59 15.25
C TYR A 443 -0.26 -2.46 16.17
N ALA A 444 1.06 -2.38 15.96
CA ALA A 444 2.05 -2.91 16.85
C ALA A 444 2.17 -1.95 18.05
N ILE A 445 1.70 -2.37 19.21
CA ILE A 445 2.12 -1.71 20.45
C ILE A 445 3.59 -2.07 20.62
N GLY A 446 4.48 -1.20 20.11
CA GLY A 446 5.92 -1.33 20.26
C GLY A 446 6.29 -1.16 21.73
N ARG A 447 6.15 -2.24 22.50
CA ARG A 447 6.67 -2.31 23.85
C ARG A 447 8.06 -2.88 23.78
N GLY A 448 9.05 -2.07 24.15
CA GLY A 448 10.38 -2.60 24.40
C GLY A 448 10.36 -3.52 25.62
N PHE A 449 11.44 -4.27 25.79
CA PHE A 449 11.64 -5.12 26.97
C PHE A 449 13.00 -4.83 27.58
N ILE A 450 13.20 -5.19 28.85
CA ILE A 450 14.51 -5.12 29.49
C ILE A 450 14.79 -6.51 30.08
N PRO A 451 15.80 -7.25 29.59
CA PRO A 451 16.25 -8.49 30.22
C PRO A 451 16.72 -8.23 31.65
N GLU A 452 16.51 -9.21 32.53
CA GLU A 452 17.11 -9.19 33.86
C GLU A 452 18.64 -9.05 33.78
N GLY A 453 19.19 -8.10 34.54
CA GLY A 453 20.65 -7.94 34.69
C GLY A 453 21.35 -7.11 33.60
N ARG A 454 20.65 -6.58 32.58
CA ARG A 454 21.23 -5.56 31.67
C ARG A 454 20.19 -4.56 31.14
N PRO A 455 20.40 -3.24 31.28
CA PRO A 455 19.61 -2.26 30.54
C PRO A 455 19.94 -2.39 29.04
N LEU A 456 18.92 -2.42 28.18
CA LEU A 456 19.13 -2.41 26.74
C LEU A 456 19.65 -1.05 26.30
N THR A 457 20.52 -1.04 25.28
CA THR A 457 20.80 0.21 24.56
C THR A 457 19.50 0.71 23.89
N ALA A 458 19.40 2.02 23.66
CA ALA A 458 18.20 2.63 23.09
C ALA A 458 17.77 2.00 21.75
N ASP A 459 18.71 1.36 21.03
CA ASP A 459 18.46 0.67 19.77
C ASP A 459 17.93 -0.75 19.97
N GLU A 460 18.43 -1.51 20.95
CA GLU A 460 17.92 -2.87 21.26
C GLU A 460 16.50 -2.84 21.85
N SER A 461 16.13 -1.76 22.56
CA SER A 461 14.81 -1.62 23.19
C SER A 461 13.64 -1.47 22.20
N LYS A 462 13.92 -1.22 20.92
CA LYS A 462 12.90 -0.89 19.89
C LYS A 462 12.55 -2.05 18.96
N ASP A 463 13.20 -3.20 19.13
CA ASP A 463 13.20 -4.30 18.15
C ASP A 463 12.14 -5.39 18.42
N ALA A 464 11.33 -5.27 19.47
CA ALA A 464 10.34 -6.26 19.86
C ALA A 464 8.90 -5.75 19.73
N MET A 465 8.06 -6.55 19.05
CA MET A 465 6.62 -6.40 19.09
C MET A 465 6.05 -7.19 20.26
N PHE A 466 5.13 -6.58 21.00
CA PHE A 466 4.38 -7.25 22.05
C PHE A 466 2.97 -7.55 21.57
N SER A 467 2.55 -8.81 21.64
CA SER A 467 1.15 -9.20 21.45
C SER A 467 0.60 -9.90 22.68
N THR A 468 -0.70 -9.74 22.85
CA THR A 468 -1.48 -10.46 23.84
C THR A 468 -2.27 -11.54 23.13
N ILE A 469 -2.21 -12.77 23.65
CA ILE A 469 -2.97 -13.90 23.11
C ILE A 469 -3.83 -14.58 24.18
N THR A 470 -4.80 -15.36 23.71
CA THR A 470 -5.66 -16.23 24.52
C THR A 470 -5.97 -17.54 23.77
N GLY A 471 -6.40 -18.56 24.51
CA GLY A 471 -6.67 -19.89 23.99
C GLY A 471 -5.44 -20.56 23.37
N ASP A 472 -5.70 -21.49 22.45
CA ASP A 472 -4.73 -22.32 21.74
C ASP A 472 -4.18 -21.62 20.48
N TYR A 473 -3.92 -20.31 20.54
CA TYR A 473 -3.48 -19.48 19.42
C TYR A 473 -2.31 -20.07 18.60
N PHE A 474 -1.25 -20.53 19.28
CA PHE A 474 -0.09 -21.10 18.58
C PHE A 474 -0.44 -22.41 17.87
N ARG A 475 -1.34 -23.22 18.45
CA ARG A 475 -1.79 -24.48 17.86
C ARG A 475 -2.74 -24.24 16.70
N ALA A 476 -3.67 -23.29 16.82
CA ALA A 476 -4.58 -22.88 15.76
C ALA A 476 -3.82 -22.40 14.51
N LEU A 477 -2.71 -21.69 14.70
CA LEU A 477 -1.83 -21.25 13.61
C LEU A 477 -0.67 -22.21 13.29
N GLN A 478 -0.60 -23.35 13.98
CA GLN A 478 0.48 -24.35 13.85
C GLN A 478 1.89 -23.74 13.94
N ILE A 479 2.08 -22.77 14.82
CA ILE A 479 3.38 -22.17 15.12
C ILE A 479 4.15 -23.14 16.03
N PRO A 480 5.35 -23.58 15.63
CA PRO A 480 6.09 -24.60 16.38
C PRO A 480 6.64 -24.06 17.70
N LEU A 481 6.56 -24.88 18.75
CA LEU A 481 7.30 -24.68 19.99
C LEU A 481 8.70 -25.25 19.82
N LEU A 482 9.72 -24.42 20.05
CA LEU A 482 11.13 -24.80 19.94
C LEU A 482 11.74 -25.19 21.28
N SER A 483 11.28 -24.58 22.38
CA SER A 483 11.73 -24.90 23.73
C SER A 483 10.70 -24.45 24.78
N GLY A 484 10.69 -25.10 25.94
CA GLY A 484 9.78 -24.77 27.05
C GLY A 484 8.35 -25.31 26.84
N ARG A 485 7.34 -24.46 27.10
CA ARG A 485 5.92 -24.80 27.01
C ARG A 485 5.07 -23.63 26.46
N PHE A 486 3.85 -23.95 26.01
CA PHE A 486 2.82 -22.94 25.77
C PHE A 486 2.20 -22.44 27.08
N PHE A 487 1.30 -21.47 26.98
CA PHE A 487 0.56 -20.98 28.15
C PHE A 487 -0.43 -22.01 28.68
N GLU A 488 -0.51 -22.12 29.99
CA GLU A 488 -1.40 -23.03 30.71
C GLU A 488 -2.45 -22.24 31.48
N PRO A 489 -3.61 -22.82 31.85
CA PRO A 489 -4.68 -22.10 32.56
C PRO A 489 -4.25 -21.35 33.85
N ARG A 490 -3.17 -21.80 34.49
CA ARG A 490 -2.54 -21.14 35.65
C ARG A 490 -1.81 -19.84 35.33
N ASP A 491 -1.44 -19.60 34.08
CA ASP A 491 -0.74 -18.39 33.62
C ASP A 491 -1.74 -17.24 33.43
N ASN A 492 -2.49 -16.91 34.48
CA ASN A 492 -3.56 -15.92 34.45
C ASN A 492 -3.21 -14.67 35.28
N ALA A 493 -4.17 -13.75 35.41
CA ALA A 493 -4.03 -12.49 36.13
C ALA A 493 -3.51 -12.65 37.58
N ASP A 494 -3.87 -13.74 38.23
CA ASP A 494 -3.55 -14.03 39.64
C ASP A 494 -2.39 -15.02 39.77
N GLY A 495 -1.98 -15.65 38.67
CA GLY A 495 -0.88 -16.60 38.61
C GLY A 495 0.49 -15.98 38.23
N PRO A 496 1.50 -16.84 37.99
CA PRO A 496 2.85 -16.42 37.61
C PRO A 496 2.85 -15.54 36.35
N LYS A 497 3.64 -14.47 36.37
CA LYS A 497 3.78 -13.57 35.22
C LYS A 497 4.76 -14.17 34.23
N VAL A 498 4.23 -14.63 33.10
CA VAL A 498 5.01 -15.37 32.10
C VAL A 498 4.92 -14.75 30.71
N VAL A 499 5.90 -15.08 29.87
CA VAL A 499 6.00 -14.63 28.48
C VAL A 499 6.56 -15.74 27.60
N ILE A 500 6.18 -15.73 26.33
CA ILE A 500 6.74 -16.58 25.27
C ILE A 500 7.43 -15.66 24.27
N ILE A 501 8.64 -16.02 23.84
CA ILE A 501 9.43 -15.22 22.89
C ILE A 501 9.65 -16.00 21.59
N ASN A 502 9.96 -15.30 20.50
CA ASN A 502 10.35 -15.98 19.27
C ASN A 502 11.83 -16.41 19.26
N GLU A 503 12.18 -17.26 18.30
CA GLU A 503 13.52 -17.79 18.10
C GLU A 503 14.56 -16.68 17.92
N THR A 504 14.26 -15.64 17.14
CA THR A 504 15.18 -14.52 16.90
C THR A 504 15.52 -13.78 18.20
N THR A 505 14.53 -13.46 19.06
CA THR A 505 14.83 -12.86 20.36
C THR A 505 15.67 -13.80 21.21
N ALA A 506 15.30 -15.09 21.27
CA ALA A 506 16.02 -16.06 22.09
C ALA A 506 17.50 -16.14 21.71
N LYS A 507 17.81 -16.25 20.42
CA LYS A 507 19.19 -16.29 19.91
C LYS A 507 19.94 -14.98 20.14
N ARG A 508 19.33 -13.83 19.82
CA ARG A 508 19.99 -12.52 19.94
C ARG A 508 20.30 -12.12 21.38
N HIS A 509 19.40 -12.41 22.31
CA HIS A 509 19.53 -11.90 23.68
C HIS A 509 19.97 -12.94 24.71
N PHE A 510 19.76 -14.22 24.43
CA PHE A 510 20.03 -15.33 25.35
C PHE A 510 20.90 -16.43 24.73
N GLY A 511 21.43 -16.21 23.52
CA GLY A 511 22.35 -17.11 22.80
C GLY A 511 21.67 -18.31 22.13
N SER A 512 20.60 -18.87 22.72
CA SER A 512 19.87 -20.01 22.17
C SER A 512 18.40 -20.06 22.66
N PRO A 513 17.51 -20.79 21.96
CA PRO A 513 16.14 -21.06 22.43
C PRO A 513 16.09 -21.68 23.84
N ALA A 514 16.92 -22.68 24.12
CA ALA A 514 16.95 -23.32 25.44
C ALA A 514 17.51 -22.41 26.54
N GLY A 515 18.52 -21.60 26.22
CA GLY A 515 19.15 -20.66 27.18
C GLY A 515 18.26 -19.50 27.61
N ALA A 516 17.14 -19.26 26.89
CA ALA A 516 16.17 -18.25 27.24
C ALA A 516 15.16 -18.71 28.31
N ILE A 517 14.90 -20.01 28.44
CA ILE A 517 13.89 -20.53 29.37
C ILE A 517 14.30 -20.26 30.83
N GLY A 518 13.34 -19.83 31.65
CA GLY A 518 13.54 -19.48 33.06
C GLY A 518 14.22 -18.12 33.28
N LYS A 519 14.70 -17.45 32.22
CA LYS A 519 15.18 -16.06 32.30
C LYS A 519 14.01 -15.11 32.42
N ARG A 520 14.23 -13.95 33.04
CA ARG A 520 13.19 -12.95 33.23
C ARG A 520 13.43 -11.71 32.38
N LEU A 521 12.35 -11.07 31.99
CA LEU A 521 12.35 -9.79 31.32
C LEU A 521 11.19 -8.93 31.83
N SER A 522 11.39 -7.62 31.93
CA SER A 522 10.28 -6.69 32.08
C SER A 522 9.83 -6.22 30.71
N ILE A 523 8.57 -5.85 30.61
CA ILE A 523 7.99 -5.22 29.43
C ILE A 523 7.67 -3.79 29.84
N TRP A 524 8.10 -2.82 29.06
CA TRP A 524 7.78 -1.43 29.34
C TRP A 524 6.85 -0.88 28.26
N ALA A 525 5.95 0.01 28.65
CA ALA A 525 5.20 0.82 27.70
C ALA A 525 5.38 2.28 27.99
N ALA A 526 5.63 3.05 26.94
CA ALA A 526 5.16 4.41 26.89
C ALA A 526 3.65 4.34 26.71
N PHE A 527 2.89 4.65 27.76
CA PHE A 527 1.48 4.97 27.65
C PHE A 527 1.33 6.37 28.23
N ARG A 528 0.88 7.31 27.39
CA ARG A 528 0.75 8.74 27.71
C ARG A 528 1.98 9.41 28.32
N GLY A 529 3.17 9.27 27.71
CA GLY A 529 4.38 9.98 28.15
C GLY A 529 4.88 9.63 29.57
N GLN A 530 4.18 8.77 30.32
CA GLN A 530 4.69 8.21 31.56
C GLN A 530 5.47 6.94 31.21
N ARG A 531 6.78 6.95 31.52
CA ARG A 531 7.54 5.71 31.72
C ARG A 531 6.89 4.95 32.88
N ARG A 532 5.92 4.09 32.57
CA ARG A 532 5.53 3.02 33.47
C ARG A 532 6.29 1.79 33.04
N GLU A 533 7.45 1.58 33.66
CA GLU A 533 7.97 0.22 33.75
C GLU A 533 6.84 -0.65 34.31
N GLU A 534 6.48 -1.77 33.66
CA GLU A 534 5.77 -2.78 34.42
C GLU A 534 6.68 -3.14 35.60
N LYS A 535 6.21 -2.90 36.82
CA LYS A 535 6.95 -3.24 38.05
C LYS A 535 7.24 -4.74 38.21
N PHE A 536 6.85 -5.56 37.24
CA PHE A 536 6.83 -7.00 37.34
C PHE A 536 7.67 -7.64 36.24
N MET A 537 8.69 -8.38 36.67
CA MET A 537 9.47 -9.24 35.80
C MET A 537 8.64 -10.45 35.37
N ARG A 538 8.70 -10.79 34.08
CA ARG A 538 8.01 -11.93 33.48
C ARG A 538 9.02 -13.02 33.16
N GLU A 539 8.71 -14.24 33.55
CA GLU A 539 9.54 -15.41 33.25
C GLU A 539 9.27 -15.92 31.82
N ILE A 540 10.33 -16.21 31.08
CA ILE A 540 10.24 -16.84 29.76
C ILE A 540 9.97 -18.33 29.96
N VAL A 541 8.75 -18.76 29.63
CA VAL A 541 8.32 -20.16 29.77
C VAL A 541 8.36 -20.95 28.46
N GLY A 542 8.50 -20.26 27.33
CA GLY A 542 8.53 -20.90 26.01
C GLY A 542 9.21 -20.05 24.94
N VAL A 543 9.76 -20.75 23.95
CA VAL A 543 10.30 -20.16 22.72
C VAL A 543 9.58 -20.78 21.52
N VAL A 544 9.04 -19.96 20.64
CA VAL A 544 8.30 -20.38 19.43
C VAL A 544 9.03 -19.98 18.15
N GLY A 545 8.64 -20.59 17.03
CA GLY A 545 9.13 -20.23 15.70
C GLY A 545 8.89 -18.76 15.35
N ASP A 546 9.78 -18.19 14.54
CA ASP A 546 9.64 -16.83 14.04
C ASP A 546 8.43 -16.71 13.10
N THR A 547 7.58 -15.70 13.34
CA THR A 547 6.46 -15.35 12.46
C THR A 547 6.72 -14.01 11.77
N LYS A 548 6.25 -13.87 10.53
CA LYS A 548 6.34 -12.60 9.81
C LYS A 548 5.25 -11.64 10.24
N THR A 549 5.61 -10.37 10.47
CA THR A 549 4.71 -9.28 10.84
C THR A 549 4.85 -8.12 9.85
N GLY A 550 3.73 -7.58 9.40
CA GLY A 550 3.69 -6.51 8.38
C GLY A 550 4.20 -6.94 7.00
N ASP A 551 4.63 -5.96 6.21
CA ASP A 551 5.08 -6.13 4.83
C ASP A 551 6.16 -7.23 4.71
N ALA A 552 6.04 -8.12 3.72
CA ALA A 552 6.73 -9.42 3.66
C ALA A 552 8.28 -9.39 3.69
N LYS A 553 8.85 -8.17 3.61
CA LYS A 553 10.28 -7.85 3.71
C LYS A 553 10.78 -7.63 5.14
N CYS A 554 9.92 -7.40 6.13
CA CYS A 554 10.35 -7.06 7.49
C CYS A 554 10.47 -8.31 8.38
N ARG A 555 11.71 -8.71 8.70
CA ARG A 555 11.99 -9.65 9.81
C ARG A 555 12.04 -8.83 11.09
N ARG A 556 10.97 -8.80 11.88
CA ARG A 556 10.95 -8.20 13.22
C ARG A 556 10.79 -9.25 14.30
N SER A 557 11.35 -8.99 15.48
CA SER A 557 11.29 -9.92 16.60
C SER A 557 9.98 -9.77 17.38
N ILE A 558 9.41 -10.88 17.85
CA ILE A 558 8.06 -10.94 18.42
C ILE A 558 8.11 -11.59 19.81
N LYS A 559 7.41 -10.97 20.76
CA LYS A 559 7.16 -11.49 22.11
C LYS A 559 5.67 -11.48 22.39
N ILE A 560 5.19 -12.55 23.00
CA ILE A 560 3.77 -12.79 23.18
C ILE A 560 3.53 -13.12 24.66
N SER A 561 2.56 -12.48 25.29
CA SER A 561 2.14 -12.77 26.67
C SER A 561 0.65 -13.09 26.73
N ARG A 562 0.24 -13.82 27.77
CA ARG A 562 -1.17 -14.08 28.06
C ARG A 562 -1.72 -12.94 28.92
N SER A 563 -2.85 -12.35 28.53
CA SER A 563 -3.48 -11.26 29.30
C SER A 563 -4.79 -11.73 29.90
N THR A 564 -4.95 -11.48 31.20
CA THR A 564 -6.25 -11.27 31.83
C THR A 564 -6.13 -10.10 32.82
N THR A 565 -7.14 -9.24 32.79
CA THR A 565 -7.46 -8.12 33.69
C THR A 565 -6.42 -7.00 33.87
N SER A 566 -5.18 -7.23 34.32
CA SER A 566 -4.27 -6.13 34.72
C SER A 566 -3.63 -5.35 33.56
N THR A 567 -3.35 -6.00 32.42
CA THR A 567 -2.76 -5.34 31.25
C THR A 567 -3.79 -4.50 30.48
N LEU A 568 -5.07 -4.90 30.53
CA LEU A 568 -6.19 -4.19 29.88
C LEU A 568 -6.58 -2.92 30.64
N THR A 569 -6.44 -2.88 31.97
CA THR A 569 -6.74 -1.68 32.77
C THR A 569 -5.85 -0.50 32.38
N THR A 570 -4.61 -0.76 31.96
CA THR A 570 -3.67 0.26 31.47
C THR A 570 -3.90 0.62 29.99
N MET A 571 -4.73 -0.13 29.25
CA MET A 571 -5.07 0.18 27.85
C MET A 571 -6.32 1.07 27.73
N TRP A 572 -7.15 1.11 28.77
CA TRP A 572 -8.44 1.82 28.78
C TRP A 572 -8.59 2.86 29.89
N SER A 573 -7.54 3.13 30.67
CA SER A 573 -7.39 4.34 31.48
C SER A 573 -6.37 5.26 30.85
#